data_AF-A0A7V6BDV2-F1
#
_entry.id   AF-A0A7V6BDV2-F1
#
_cell.length_a   1.000
_cell.length_b   1.000
_cell.length_c   1.000
_cell.angle_alpha   90.00
_cell.angle_beta   90.00
_cell.angle_gamma   90.00
#
_symmetry.space_group_name_H-M   'P 1'
#
loop_
_entity.id
_entity.type
_entity.pdbx_description
1 polymer ?
#
loop_
_entity_poly.entity_id
_entity_poly.type
_entity_poly.pdbx_seq_one_letter_code
_entity_poly.pdbx_strand_id
1 'polypeptide(L)'
;TRTLSKKHATVFGLTFFAILIFITNYEISSKTGPWQKFNNALKVGGLHTDSLELPEIISKLDTMIHDDPNIDLVILGEYSFFSEPPQALINWCKKHQKFVICGGIENIDQTNFFNTAFVINKTGQIEFKQAKAVPIQFFNDGLPAKSQELWHSPWGKLGLAVCYDLSFRTIMDNLVKAGAQGLIVIANENLEWGKIEYFVHSRIAPVRAAEFKLPLVRIGINGISQIISPSGQILNQTEFPAIGKTIIGTIYLAKHGRVPFDNILGPICSWLSCIVAVFLILKNLWLNSKFKIPGLH
;
A
#
# COMPACT_ATOMS: atom_id res chain seq x y z
N THR A 1 -30.24 29.75 35.17
CA THR A 1 -30.62 28.85 34.05
C THR A 1 -29.52 28.65 33.00
N ARG A 2 -28.69 29.66 32.66
CA ARG A 2 -27.58 29.52 31.68
C ARG A 2 -26.40 28.61 32.09
N THR A 3 -26.18 28.40 33.39
CA THR A 3 -25.06 27.59 33.92
C THR A 3 -25.32 26.09 33.91
N LEU A 4 -26.58 25.66 34.10
CA LEU A 4 -26.96 24.25 33.97
C LEU A 4 -26.75 23.75 32.53
N SER A 5 -27.11 24.54 31.52
CA SER A 5 -26.98 24.15 30.10
C SER A 5 -25.52 23.89 29.68
N LYS A 6 -24.54 24.62 30.25
CA LYS A 6 -23.11 24.40 29.95
C LYS A 6 -22.60 23.07 30.51
N LYS A 7 -22.97 22.70 31.75
CA LYS A 7 -22.56 21.42 32.35
C LYS A 7 -23.09 20.22 31.57
N HIS A 8 -24.35 20.26 31.13
CA HIS A 8 -24.94 19.19 30.32
C HIS A 8 -24.26 19.06 28.96
N ALA A 9 -23.91 20.17 28.31
CA ALA A 9 -23.18 20.17 27.05
C ALA A 9 -21.77 19.56 27.19
N THR A 10 -21.05 19.88 28.28
CA THR A 10 -19.72 19.31 28.55
C THR A 10 -19.77 17.82 28.81
N VAL A 11 -20.73 17.34 29.62
CA VAL A 11 -20.91 15.92 29.91
C VAL A 11 -21.31 15.14 28.65
N PHE A 12 -22.18 15.70 27.82
CA PHE A 12 -22.57 15.09 26.55
C PHE A 12 -21.38 15.00 25.58
N GLY A 13 -20.59 16.07 25.45
CA GLY A 13 -19.39 16.09 24.61
C GLY A 13 -18.34 15.06 25.02
N LEU A 14 -18.06 14.95 26.33
CA LEU A 14 -17.12 13.96 26.86
C LEU A 14 -17.60 12.52 26.66
N THR A 15 -18.90 12.27 26.90
CA THR A 15 -19.50 10.94 26.68
C THR A 15 -19.46 10.55 25.20
N PHE A 16 -19.80 11.48 24.30
CA PHE A 16 -19.73 11.25 22.86
C PHE A 16 -18.29 10.98 22.38
N PHE A 17 -17.31 11.72 22.90
CA PHE A 17 -15.90 11.51 22.57
C PHE A 17 -15.37 10.15 23.08
N ALA A 18 -15.77 9.74 24.29
CA ALA A 18 -15.43 8.43 24.84
C ALA A 18 -16.05 7.28 24.03
N ILE A 19 -17.31 7.42 23.59
CA ILE A 19 -17.97 6.46 22.69
C ILE A 19 -17.26 6.38 21.35
N LEU A 20 -16.83 7.51 20.78
CA LEU A 20 -16.03 7.55 19.55
C LEU A 20 -14.70 6.83 19.71
N ILE A 21 -13.95 7.09 20.79
CA ILE A 21 -12.70 6.38 21.10
C ILE A 21 -12.96 4.88 21.24
N PHE A 22 -14.04 4.50 21.93
CA PHE A 22 -14.40 3.10 22.09
C PHE A 22 -14.71 2.47 20.74
N ILE A 23 -15.58 3.06 19.92
CA ILE A 23 -15.95 2.50 18.59
C ILE A 23 -14.77 2.46 17.62
N THR A 24 -13.88 3.45 17.64
CA THR A 24 -12.70 3.48 16.75
C THR A 24 -11.63 2.47 17.16
N ASN A 25 -11.50 2.19 18.46
CA ASN A 25 -10.52 1.24 19.01
C ASN A 25 -11.12 -0.12 19.40
N TYR A 26 -12.43 -0.32 19.24
CA TYR A 26 -13.07 -1.60 19.51
C TYR A 26 -12.62 -2.61 18.46
N GLU A 27 -11.65 -3.42 18.82
CA GLU A 27 -11.36 -4.65 18.12
C GLU A 27 -12.58 -5.56 18.24
N ILE A 28 -13.28 -5.77 17.12
CA ILE A 28 -14.23 -6.87 17.02
C ILE A 28 -13.39 -8.14 17.17
N SER A 29 -13.35 -8.67 18.38
CA SER A 29 -12.87 -10.02 18.66
C SER A 29 -13.75 -10.97 17.83
N SER A 30 -13.28 -11.33 16.64
CA SER A 30 -13.95 -12.30 15.82
C SER A 30 -13.80 -13.64 16.53
N LYS A 31 -14.84 -14.08 17.25
CA LYS A 31 -14.97 -15.47 17.66
C LYS A 31 -14.87 -16.32 16.41
N THR A 32 -13.73 -16.98 16.24
CA THR A 32 -13.47 -17.89 15.14
C THR A 32 -14.35 -19.12 15.35
N GLY A 33 -15.38 -19.28 14.50
CA GLY A 33 -16.02 -20.59 14.29
C GLY A 33 -15.01 -21.63 13.80
N PRO A 34 -15.38 -22.92 13.68
CA PRO A 34 -14.43 -23.95 13.28
C PRO A 34 -14.05 -23.78 11.79
N TRP A 35 -12.86 -23.22 11.52
CA TRP A 35 -12.37 -22.95 10.17
C TRP A 35 -11.51 -24.11 9.63
N GLN A 36 -11.78 -24.48 8.38
CA GLN A 36 -10.88 -25.20 7.49
C GLN A 36 -9.46 -24.59 7.54
N LYS A 37 -8.45 -25.45 7.70
CA LYS A 37 -7.02 -25.14 7.60
C LYS A 37 -6.66 -24.68 6.18
N PHE A 38 -6.73 -23.38 5.90
CA PHE A 38 -5.87 -22.79 4.88
C PHE A 38 -4.52 -22.50 5.54
N ASN A 39 -3.43 -22.90 4.90
CA ASN A 39 -2.08 -22.60 5.39
C ASN A 39 -1.77 -21.14 5.01
N ASN A 40 -2.24 -20.19 5.82
CA ASN A 40 -2.19 -18.75 5.52
C ASN A 40 -0.78 -18.14 5.66
N ALA A 41 0.23 -18.95 5.95
CA ALA A 41 1.62 -18.52 6.03
C ALA A 41 2.22 -18.50 4.63
N LEU A 42 2.76 -17.36 4.23
CA LEU A 42 3.44 -17.14 2.95
C LEU A 42 4.86 -16.67 3.24
N LYS A 43 5.86 -17.48 2.86
CA LYS A 43 7.27 -17.11 3.01
C LYS A 43 7.77 -16.38 1.77
N VAL A 44 8.17 -15.12 1.94
CA VAL A 44 8.59 -14.25 0.84
C VAL A 44 10.09 -14.01 0.87
N GLY A 45 10.68 -13.91 -0.31
CA GLY A 45 12.04 -13.42 -0.53
C GLY A 45 12.02 -12.22 -1.48
N GLY A 46 12.63 -11.12 -1.09
CA GLY A 46 12.75 -9.91 -1.90
C GLY A 46 14.19 -9.71 -2.35
N LEU A 47 14.39 -9.38 -3.62
CA LEU A 47 15.70 -9.01 -4.15
C LEU A 47 15.75 -7.50 -4.41
N HIS A 48 16.72 -6.84 -3.79
CA HIS A 48 17.03 -5.44 -4.05
C HIS A 48 18.18 -5.40 -5.05
N THR A 49 17.92 -5.02 -6.29
CA THR A 49 18.93 -4.98 -7.35
C THR A 49 18.62 -3.89 -8.35
N ASP A 50 19.59 -3.00 -8.57
CA ASP A 50 19.62 -1.99 -9.63
C ASP A 50 20.16 -2.57 -10.95
N SER A 51 20.81 -3.74 -10.89
CA SER A 51 21.25 -4.47 -12.06
C SER A 51 20.06 -4.87 -12.94
N LEU A 52 20.13 -4.48 -14.20
CA LEU A 52 19.22 -4.89 -15.28
C LEU A 52 19.71 -6.17 -15.99
N GLU A 53 20.88 -6.68 -15.60
CA GLU A 53 21.52 -7.84 -16.22
C GLU A 53 20.87 -9.13 -15.73
N LEU A 54 20.09 -9.76 -16.61
CA LEU A 54 19.35 -10.97 -16.30
C LEU A 54 20.21 -12.12 -15.71
N PRO A 55 21.44 -12.40 -16.20
CA PRO A 55 22.29 -13.43 -15.60
C PRO A 55 22.64 -13.17 -14.13
N GLU A 56 22.86 -11.90 -13.78
CA GLU A 56 23.16 -11.50 -12.40
C GLU A 56 21.92 -11.65 -11.50
N ILE A 57 20.76 -11.20 -11.98
CA ILE A 57 19.48 -11.38 -11.29
C ILE A 57 19.25 -12.86 -11.00
N ILE A 58 19.38 -13.73 -12.01
CA ILE A 58 19.18 -15.17 -11.86
C ILE A 58 20.17 -15.78 -10.85
N SER A 59 21.45 -15.41 -10.89
CA SER A 59 22.45 -15.87 -9.94
C SER A 59 22.11 -15.48 -8.48
N LYS A 60 21.65 -14.25 -8.27
CA LYS A 60 21.20 -13.77 -6.95
C LYS A 60 19.93 -14.49 -6.49
N LEU A 61 19.01 -14.80 -7.40
CA LEU A 61 17.82 -15.60 -7.09
C LEU A 61 18.18 -17.04 -6.71
N ASP A 62 19.10 -17.67 -7.42
CA ASP A 62 19.62 -19.01 -7.10
C ASP A 62 20.25 -19.03 -5.70
N THR A 63 21.06 -18.01 -5.37
CA THR A 63 21.64 -17.85 -4.03
C THR A 63 20.55 -17.71 -2.98
N MET A 64 19.55 -16.85 -3.20
CA MET A 64 18.47 -16.62 -2.24
C MET A 64 17.68 -17.89 -1.92
N ILE A 65 17.32 -18.69 -2.92
CA ILE A 65 16.55 -19.93 -2.69
C ILE A 65 17.44 -21.09 -2.22
N HIS A 66 18.76 -21.01 -2.44
CA HIS A 66 19.71 -21.94 -1.86
C HIS A 66 19.84 -21.70 -0.35
N ASP A 67 19.99 -20.44 0.05
CA ASP A 67 20.09 -20.02 1.45
C ASP A 67 18.79 -20.31 2.22
N ASP A 68 17.63 -20.13 1.56
CA ASP A 68 16.33 -20.48 2.14
C ASP A 68 15.40 -21.18 1.13
N PRO A 69 15.47 -22.52 1.05
CA PRO A 69 14.65 -23.31 0.13
C PRO A 69 13.14 -23.22 0.38
N ASN A 70 12.73 -22.74 1.56
CA ASN A 70 11.33 -22.66 1.95
C ASN A 70 10.63 -21.39 1.44
N ILE A 71 11.34 -20.48 0.76
CA ILE A 71 10.72 -19.31 0.13
C ILE A 71 9.66 -19.79 -0.87
N ASP A 72 8.45 -19.30 -0.72
CA ASP A 72 7.30 -19.63 -1.57
C ASP A 72 7.20 -18.69 -2.78
N LEU A 73 7.42 -17.41 -2.52
CA LEU A 73 7.25 -16.30 -3.45
C LEU A 73 8.47 -15.39 -3.43
N VAL A 74 9.09 -15.23 -4.58
CA VAL A 74 10.15 -14.26 -4.82
C VAL A 74 9.53 -12.97 -5.36
N ILE A 75 10.02 -11.81 -4.92
CA ILE A 75 9.51 -10.50 -5.32
C ILE A 75 10.68 -9.62 -5.76
N LEU A 76 10.61 -9.11 -6.98
CA LEU A 76 11.53 -8.14 -7.55
C LEU A 76 10.87 -6.75 -7.60
N GLY A 77 11.67 -5.70 -7.73
CA GLY A 77 11.19 -4.31 -7.74
C GLY A 77 10.41 -3.90 -9.01
N GLU A 78 9.85 -2.69 -8.99
CA GLU A 78 9.25 -2.04 -10.16
C GLU A 78 10.31 -1.83 -11.25
N TYR A 79 9.99 -2.01 -12.53
CA TYR A 79 10.99 -1.93 -13.63
C TYR A 79 12.22 -2.84 -13.45
N SER A 80 12.06 -4.02 -12.86
CA SER A 80 13.10 -5.06 -12.91
C SER A 80 13.45 -5.45 -14.35
N PHE A 81 12.49 -5.30 -15.27
CA PHE A 81 12.68 -5.50 -16.71
C PHE A 81 11.98 -4.37 -17.49
N PHE A 82 12.59 -3.88 -18.56
CA PHE A 82 11.96 -2.92 -19.49
C PHE A 82 11.14 -3.62 -20.58
N SER A 83 10.48 -4.71 -20.21
CA SER A 83 9.63 -5.54 -21.06
C SER A 83 8.68 -6.36 -20.18
N GLU A 84 7.88 -7.20 -20.81
CA GLU A 84 7.29 -8.34 -20.12
C GLU A 84 8.38 -9.27 -19.55
N PRO A 85 8.06 -10.15 -18.57
CA PRO A 85 9.04 -11.01 -17.93
C PRO A 85 9.83 -11.86 -18.94
N PRO A 86 11.18 -11.85 -18.90
CA PRO A 86 11.98 -12.55 -19.88
C PRO A 86 11.87 -14.07 -19.76
N GLN A 87 12.00 -14.77 -20.89
CA GLN A 87 11.83 -16.23 -20.96
C GLN A 87 12.77 -16.99 -19.99
N ALA A 88 13.97 -16.45 -19.71
CA ALA A 88 14.88 -17.09 -18.76
C ALA A 88 14.33 -17.06 -17.32
N LEU A 89 13.66 -15.97 -16.91
CA LEU A 89 12.99 -15.90 -15.60
C LEU A 89 11.79 -16.85 -15.53
N ILE A 90 11.01 -16.95 -16.61
CA ILE A 90 9.92 -17.92 -16.74
C ILE A 90 10.45 -19.36 -16.59
N ASN A 91 11.56 -19.67 -17.26
CA ASN A 91 12.20 -20.98 -17.17
C ASN A 91 12.77 -21.23 -15.77
N TRP A 92 13.28 -20.19 -15.11
CA TRP A 92 13.74 -20.27 -13.73
C TRP A 92 12.59 -20.63 -12.77
N CYS A 93 11.42 -20.00 -12.92
CA CYS A 93 10.22 -20.33 -12.13
C CYS A 93 9.83 -21.80 -12.30
N LYS A 94 9.84 -22.30 -13.54
CA LYS A 94 9.58 -23.73 -13.86
C LYS A 94 10.60 -24.66 -13.21
N LYS A 95 11.88 -24.34 -13.33
CA LYS A 95 12.98 -25.18 -12.82
C LYS A 95 12.95 -25.28 -11.29
N HIS A 96 12.74 -24.16 -10.61
CA HIS A 96 12.83 -24.06 -9.16
C HIS A 96 11.48 -24.18 -8.44
N GLN A 97 10.38 -24.30 -9.20
CA GLN A 97 9.01 -24.44 -8.68
C GLN A 97 8.65 -23.30 -7.70
N LYS A 98 9.02 -22.07 -8.03
CA LYS A 98 8.75 -20.85 -7.25
C LYS A 98 7.79 -19.92 -7.99
N PHE A 99 6.98 -19.18 -7.23
CA PHE A 99 6.29 -18.01 -7.76
C PHE A 99 7.24 -16.82 -7.80
N VAL A 100 7.11 -15.95 -8.80
CA VAL A 100 7.85 -14.70 -8.89
C VAL A 100 6.89 -13.55 -9.17
N ILE A 101 7.01 -12.47 -8.42
CA ILE A 101 6.50 -11.15 -8.79
C ILE A 101 7.66 -10.32 -9.34
N CYS A 102 7.46 -9.69 -10.49
CA CYS A 102 8.42 -8.72 -11.02
C CYS A 102 7.73 -7.53 -11.68
N GLY A 103 8.38 -6.36 -11.61
CA GLY A 103 7.94 -5.19 -12.36
C GLY A 103 8.48 -5.19 -13.78
N GLY A 104 7.65 -4.76 -14.73
CA GLY A 104 8.09 -4.46 -16.08
C GLY A 104 7.08 -3.69 -16.92
N ILE A 105 7.27 -3.73 -18.23
CA ILE A 105 6.52 -2.92 -19.20
C ILE A 105 5.62 -3.82 -20.05
N GLU A 106 4.30 -3.56 -20.01
CA GLU A 106 3.34 -4.11 -20.95
C GLU A 106 3.10 -3.10 -22.07
N ASN A 107 3.62 -3.37 -23.28
CA ASN A 107 3.40 -2.47 -24.42
C ASN A 107 1.98 -2.63 -24.97
N ILE A 108 1.31 -1.51 -25.22
CA ILE A 108 0.00 -1.46 -25.86
C ILE A 108 0.19 -1.23 -27.36
N ASP A 109 1.09 -0.30 -27.69
CA ASP A 109 1.51 0.02 -29.04
C ASP A 109 2.97 0.53 -29.01
N GLN A 110 3.42 1.23 -30.06
CA GLN A 110 4.80 1.71 -30.18
C GLN A 110 5.15 2.83 -29.19
N THR A 111 4.16 3.54 -28.64
CA THR A 111 4.37 4.72 -27.79
C THR A 111 3.70 4.60 -26.42
N ASN A 112 2.64 3.80 -26.31
CA ASN A 112 1.88 3.60 -25.08
C ASN A 112 2.19 2.25 -24.44
N PHE A 113 2.31 2.27 -23.13
CA PHE A 113 2.57 1.08 -22.32
C PHE A 113 1.94 1.21 -20.93
N PHE A 114 1.89 0.11 -20.19
CA PHE A 114 1.60 0.08 -18.77
C PHE A 114 2.85 -0.32 -17.97
N ASN A 115 3.15 0.43 -16.93
CA ASN A 115 4.04 0.00 -15.87
C ASN A 115 3.31 -1.06 -15.02
N THR A 116 3.82 -2.28 -14.99
CA THR A 116 3.04 -3.46 -14.59
C THR A 116 3.80 -4.38 -13.65
N ALA A 117 3.14 -4.79 -12.57
CA ALA A 117 3.57 -5.92 -11.77
C ALA A 117 3.02 -7.23 -12.38
N PHE A 118 3.90 -8.15 -12.73
CA PHE A 118 3.55 -9.47 -13.26
C PHE A 118 3.74 -10.54 -12.19
N VAL A 119 2.86 -11.54 -12.21
CA VAL A 119 2.98 -12.75 -11.39
C VAL A 119 3.22 -13.94 -12.29
N ILE A 120 4.36 -14.59 -12.12
CA ILE A 120 4.74 -15.83 -12.80
C ILE A 120 4.56 -16.98 -11.83
N ASN A 121 3.80 -17.99 -12.24
CA ASN A 121 3.57 -19.17 -11.42
C ASN A 121 4.65 -20.25 -11.60
N LYS A 122 4.52 -21.33 -10.81
CA LYS A 122 5.44 -22.47 -10.82
C LYS A 122 5.48 -23.23 -12.15
N THR A 123 4.47 -23.06 -13.01
CA THR A 123 4.44 -23.64 -14.36
C THR A 123 5.04 -22.70 -15.39
N GLY A 124 5.51 -21.52 -14.98
CA GLY A 124 6.06 -20.49 -15.85
C GLY A 124 5.03 -19.85 -16.77
N GLN A 125 3.80 -19.68 -16.28
CA GLN A 125 2.78 -18.86 -16.92
C GLN A 125 2.67 -17.54 -16.15
N ILE A 126 2.46 -16.44 -16.88
CA ILE A 126 2.04 -15.18 -16.28
C ILE A 126 0.56 -15.34 -15.94
N GLU A 127 0.25 -15.63 -14.69
CA GLU A 127 -1.13 -15.93 -14.26
C GLU A 127 -1.90 -14.69 -13.79
N PHE A 128 -1.18 -13.62 -13.45
CA PHE A 128 -1.79 -12.37 -13.03
C PHE A 128 -0.88 -11.19 -13.38
N LYS A 129 -1.51 -10.02 -13.58
CA LYS A 129 -0.83 -8.75 -13.78
C LYS A 129 -1.64 -7.60 -13.20
N GLN A 130 -0.95 -6.60 -12.69
CA GLN A 130 -1.57 -5.36 -12.20
C GLN A 130 -0.75 -4.18 -12.69
N ALA A 131 -1.35 -3.37 -13.56
CA ALA A 131 -0.78 -2.10 -13.98
C ALA A 131 -0.84 -1.07 -12.84
N LYS A 132 0.09 -0.12 -12.85
CA LYS A 132 0.15 1.02 -11.94
C LYS A 132 -1.10 1.89 -12.11
N ALA A 133 -1.80 2.15 -11.01
CA ALA A 133 -3.06 2.89 -11.08
C ALA A 133 -2.83 4.39 -11.25
N VAL A 134 -1.78 4.92 -10.62
CA VAL A 134 -1.43 6.34 -10.69
C VAL A 134 0.01 6.50 -11.20
N PRO A 135 0.18 6.66 -12.53
CA PRO A 135 1.46 7.05 -13.11
C PRO A 135 1.95 8.37 -12.52
N ILE A 136 3.26 8.49 -12.33
CA ILE A 136 3.85 9.71 -11.77
C ILE A 136 3.68 10.86 -12.77
N GLN A 137 3.13 11.99 -12.30
CA GLN A 137 2.96 13.16 -13.16
C GLN A 137 4.33 13.68 -13.64
N PHE A 138 4.40 14.12 -14.89
CA PHE A 138 5.61 14.64 -15.54
C PHE A 138 6.72 13.62 -15.82
N PHE A 139 6.46 12.32 -15.61
CA PHE A 139 7.32 11.22 -16.03
C PHE A 139 6.65 10.42 -17.14
N ASN A 140 7.45 9.79 -18.01
CA ASN A 140 6.93 8.77 -18.93
C ASN A 140 6.79 7.44 -18.17
N ASP A 141 5.72 7.31 -17.38
CA ASP A 141 5.49 6.18 -16.47
C ASP A 141 4.30 5.30 -16.91
N GLY A 142 3.97 5.37 -18.20
CA GLY A 142 2.88 4.62 -18.81
C GLY A 142 1.49 5.22 -18.59
N LEU A 143 0.50 4.56 -19.17
CA LEU A 143 -0.92 4.88 -18.98
C LEU A 143 -1.43 4.38 -17.62
N PRO A 144 -2.45 5.02 -17.03
CA PRO A 144 -3.05 4.54 -15.79
C PRO A 144 -3.75 3.20 -16.00
N ALA A 145 -3.71 2.33 -14.99
CA ALA A 145 -4.41 1.06 -15.00
C ALA A 145 -5.90 1.24 -15.30
N LYS A 146 -6.44 0.35 -16.16
CA LYS A 146 -7.87 0.33 -16.50
C LYS A 146 -8.72 -0.32 -15.41
N SER A 147 -8.12 -1.17 -14.58
CA SER A 147 -8.78 -1.86 -13.48
C SER A 147 -7.78 -2.18 -12.37
N GLN A 148 -8.31 -2.49 -11.18
CA GLN A 148 -7.56 -3.06 -10.08
C GLN A 148 -8.22 -4.36 -9.65
N GLU A 149 -7.45 -5.44 -9.67
CA GLU A 149 -7.92 -6.77 -9.30
C GLU A 149 -7.01 -7.39 -8.23
N LEU A 150 -7.48 -8.50 -7.64
CA LEU A 150 -6.70 -9.25 -6.67
C LEU A 150 -6.11 -10.48 -7.35
N TRP A 151 -4.87 -10.79 -7.03
CA TRP A 151 -4.29 -12.08 -7.38
C TRP A 151 -4.86 -13.16 -6.45
N HIS A 152 -5.58 -14.11 -7.02
CA HIS A 152 -6.06 -15.31 -6.30
C HIS A 152 -4.93 -16.33 -6.15
N SER A 153 -4.00 -16.06 -5.23
CA SER A 153 -2.84 -16.92 -4.99
C SER A 153 -3.20 -18.20 -4.21
N PRO A 154 -2.32 -19.22 -4.18
CA PRO A 154 -2.52 -20.43 -3.37
C PRO A 154 -2.70 -20.19 -1.87
N TRP A 155 -2.24 -19.04 -1.35
CA TRP A 155 -2.33 -18.70 0.08
C TRP A 155 -3.56 -17.85 0.42
N GLY A 156 -4.12 -17.14 -0.58
CA GLY A 156 -5.23 -16.20 -0.41
C GLY A 156 -5.19 -15.06 -1.44
N LYS A 157 -6.12 -14.12 -1.30
CA LYS A 157 -6.24 -12.98 -2.22
C LYS A 157 -5.21 -11.89 -1.89
N LEU A 158 -4.31 -11.59 -2.82
CA LEU A 158 -3.27 -10.58 -2.65
C LEU A 158 -3.55 -9.37 -3.53
N GLY A 159 -3.48 -8.17 -2.95
CA GLY A 159 -3.51 -6.92 -3.70
C GLY A 159 -2.10 -6.48 -4.09
N LEU A 160 -1.88 -6.17 -5.36
CA LEU A 160 -0.60 -5.65 -5.86
C LEU A 160 -0.75 -4.16 -6.12
N ALA A 161 0.28 -3.38 -5.76
CA ALA A 161 0.37 -1.96 -6.02
C ALA A 161 1.78 -1.60 -6.49
N VAL A 162 1.89 -0.60 -7.38
CA VAL A 162 3.17 -0.22 -7.98
C VAL A 162 3.61 1.13 -7.43
N CYS A 163 4.67 1.11 -6.64
CA CYS A 163 5.43 2.27 -6.16
C CYS A 163 4.54 3.36 -5.55
N TYR A 164 4.29 4.43 -6.30
CA TYR A 164 3.56 5.59 -5.85
C TYR A 164 2.08 5.31 -5.54
N ASP A 165 1.51 4.22 -6.07
CA ASP A 165 0.16 3.73 -5.71
C ASP A 165 -0.02 3.59 -4.19
N LEU A 166 1.04 3.18 -3.48
CA LEU A 166 1.06 3.04 -2.01
C LEU A 166 0.66 4.32 -1.28
N SER A 167 0.99 5.47 -1.86
CA SER A 167 0.70 6.79 -1.30
C SER A 167 -0.78 7.15 -1.43
N PHE A 168 -1.48 6.61 -2.43
CA PHE A 168 -2.89 6.93 -2.69
C PHE A 168 -3.82 6.00 -1.94
N ARG A 169 -4.46 6.55 -0.90
CA ARG A 169 -5.43 5.79 -0.10
C ARG A 169 -6.55 5.20 -0.96
N THR A 170 -7.09 5.96 -1.91
CA THR A 170 -8.19 5.52 -2.78
C THR A 170 -7.83 4.28 -3.60
N ILE A 171 -6.59 4.19 -4.06
CA ILE A 171 -6.06 3.04 -4.82
C ILE A 171 -5.93 1.82 -3.92
N MET A 172 -5.40 1.99 -2.71
CA MET A 172 -5.25 0.90 -1.76
C MET A 172 -6.60 0.44 -1.19
N ASP A 173 -7.52 1.37 -0.93
CA ASP A 173 -8.89 1.10 -0.47
C ASP A 173 -9.63 0.18 -1.42
N ASN A 174 -9.45 0.34 -2.74
CA ASN A 174 -10.09 -0.51 -3.74
C ASN A 174 -9.66 -1.97 -3.60
N LEU A 175 -8.36 -2.22 -3.40
CA LEU A 175 -7.83 -3.58 -3.16
C LEU A 175 -8.40 -4.17 -1.87
N VAL A 176 -8.48 -3.37 -0.81
CA VAL A 176 -9.03 -3.81 0.48
C VAL A 176 -10.53 -4.12 0.36
N LYS A 177 -11.30 -3.25 -0.30
CA LYS A 177 -12.74 -3.46 -0.55
C LYS A 177 -13.01 -4.67 -1.44
N ALA A 178 -12.12 -4.99 -2.38
CA ALA A 178 -12.17 -6.21 -3.18
C ALA A 178 -11.91 -7.49 -2.36
N GLY A 179 -11.48 -7.36 -1.10
CA GLY A 179 -11.26 -8.47 -0.17
C GLY A 179 -9.82 -8.94 -0.10
N ALA A 180 -8.85 -8.05 -0.28
CA ALA A 180 -7.44 -8.38 -0.08
C ALA A 180 -7.19 -8.94 1.33
N GLN A 181 -6.32 -9.94 1.39
CA GLN A 181 -5.87 -10.62 2.61
C GLN A 181 -4.40 -10.32 2.92
N GLY A 182 -3.69 -9.72 1.98
CA GLY A 182 -2.35 -9.18 2.11
C GLY A 182 -2.05 -8.25 0.94
N LEU A 183 -1.04 -7.40 1.11
CA LEU A 183 -0.66 -6.40 0.11
C LEU A 183 0.82 -6.59 -0.27
N ILE A 184 1.11 -6.45 -1.56
CA ILE A 184 2.47 -6.47 -2.10
C ILE A 184 2.69 -5.19 -2.89
N VAL A 185 3.80 -4.51 -2.59
CA VAL A 185 4.20 -3.27 -3.24
C VAL A 185 5.59 -3.45 -3.83
N ILE A 186 5.71 -3.24 -5.13
CA ILE A 186 7.02 -3.17 -5.80
C ILE A 186 7.34 -1.72 -6.11
N ALA A 187 8.56 -1.26 -5.87
CA ALA A 187 8.94 0.15 -5.99
C ALA A 187 10.28 0.32 -6.71
N ASN A 188 10.40 1.43 -7.45
CA ASN A 188 11.63 1.93 -8.05
C ASN A 188 11.76 3.42 -7.68
N GLU A 189 12.34 3.68 -6.52
CA GLU A 189 12.61 5.03 -6.08
C GLU A 189 13.75 5.66 -6.88
N ASN A 190 13.66 6.97 -7.09
CA ASN A 190 14.64 7.73 -7.87
C ASN A 190 16.02 7.71 -7.20
N LEU A 191 17.04 7.32 -7.96
CA LEU A 191 18.45 7.28 -7.53
C LEU A 191 18.99 8.61 -6.99
N GLU A 192 18.46 9.73 -7.47
CA GLU A 192 18.87 11.08 -7.04
C GLU A 192 18.36 11.45 -5.65
N TRP A 193 17.43 10.67 -5.08
CA TRP A 193 16.88 10.94 -3.75
C TRP A 193 17.94 10.80 -2.66
N GLY A 194 17.84 11.67 -1.66
CA GLY A 194 18.62 11.54 -0.43
C GLY A 194 18.02 10.50 0.52
N LYS A 195 18.79 10.18 1.56
CA LYS A 195 18.39 9.23 2.61
C LYS A 195 17.00 9.57 3.16
N ILE A 196 16.74 10.85 3.48
CA ILE A 196 15.49 11.27 4.14
C ILE A 196 14.28 10.96 3.26
N GLU A 197 14.37 11.21 1.96
CA GLU A 197 13.33 10.96 0.98
C GLU A 197 12.97 9.48 0.90
N TYR A 198 13.98 8.60 0.83
CA TYR A 198 13.77 7.14 0.93
C TYR A 198 13.11 6.73 2.24
N PHE A 199 13.54 7.32 3.36
CA PHE A 199 12.94 7.04 4.67
C PHE A 199 11.47 7.46 4.69
N VAL A 200 11.14 8.69 4.30
CA VAL A 200 9.76 9.19 4.31
C VAL A 200 8.87 8.35 3.41
N HIS A 201 9.32 8.01 2.20
CA HIS A 201 8.55 7.14 1.30
C HIS A 201 8.32 5.74 1.91
N SER A 202 9.33 5.15 2.52
CA SER A 202 9.20 3.84 3.17
C SER A 202 8.22 3.84 4.35
N ARG A 203 8.06 4.96 5.07
CA ARG A 203 7.16 5.06 6.23
C ARG A 203 5.68 4.97 5.86
N ILE A 204 5.31 5.15 4.60
CA ILE A 204 3.92 5.00 4.15
C ILE A 204 3.46 3.54 4.27
N ALA A 205 4.35 2.59 3.98
CA ALA A 205 4.05 1.16 3.99
C ALA A 205 3.53 0.65 5.35
N PRO A 206 4.21 0.89 6.49
CA PRO A 206 3.69 0.47 7.79
C PRO A 206 2.43 1.19 8.22
N VAL A 207 2.24 2.45 7.80
CA VAL A 207 0.98 3.17 8.04
C VAL A 207 -0.18 2.49 7.31
N ARG A 208 -0.02 2.15 6.02
CA ARG A 208 -1.06 1.45 5.25
C ARG A 208 -1.36 0.05 5.80
N ALA A 209 -0.34 -0.69 6.22
CA ALA A 209 -0.53 -1.99 6.85
C ALA A 209 -1.39 -1.88 8.13
N ALA A 210 -1.07 -0.91 9.00
CA ALA A 210 -1.81 -0.65 10.24
C ALA A 210 -3.24 -0.16 9.99
N GLU A 211 -3.42 0.73 9.02
CA GLU A 211 -4.72 1.27 8.61
C GLU A 211 -5.64 0.17 8.12
N PHE A 212 -5.14 -0.72 7.25
CA PHE A 212 -5.96 -1.75 6.62
C PHE A 212 -6.07 -3.05 7.41
N LYS A 213 -5.27 -3.19 8.48
CA LYS A 213 -5.11 -4.45 9.23
C LYS A 213 -4.74 -5.61 8.32
N LEU A 214 -3.85 -5.34 7.36
CA LEU A 214 -3.34 -6.32 6.41
C LEU A 214 -1.82 -6.41 6.51
N PRO A 215 -1.22 -7.61 6.37
CA PRO A 215 0.22 -7.71 6.20
C PRO A 215 0.61 -7.04 4.86
N LEU A 216 1.79 -6.43 4.83
CA LEU A 216 2.29 -5.73 3.65
C LEU A 216 3.76 -6.08 3.42
N VAL A 217 4.10 -6.43 2.18
CA VAL A 217 5.49 -6.61 1.74
C VAL A 217 5.80 -5.52 0.73
N ARG A 218 6.89 -4.79 0.95
CA ARG A 218 7.38 -3.75 0.07
C ARG A 218 8.78 -4.09 -0.39
N ILE A 219 9.00 -4.21 -1.69
CA ILE A 219 10.32 -4.44 -2.28
C ILE A 219 10.68 -3.25 -3.18
N GLY A 220 11.75 -2.53 -2.82
CA GLY A 220 12.31 -1.44 -3.62
C GLY A 220 13.56 -1.88 -4.39
N ILE A 221 13.80 -1.27 -5.56
CA ILE A 221 15.07 -1.39 -6.30
C ILE A 221 16.20 -0.64 -5.62
N ASN A 222 15.93 0.57 -5.13
CA ASN A 222 16.91 1.47 -4.51
C ASN A 222 16.53 1.85 -3.06
N GLY A 223 15.24 1.77 -2.72
CA GLY A 223 14.73 2.15 -1.41
C GLY A 223 14.62 1.01 -0.39
N ILE A 224 14.11 1.35 0.79
CA ILE A 224 14.06 0.45 1.95
C ILE A 224 12.99 -0.63 1.75
N SER A 225 13.38 -1.88 1.54
CA SER A 225 12.44 -3.01 1.48
C SER A 225 11.99 -3.42 2.88
N GLN A 226 10.72 -3.81 3.04
CA GLN A 226 10.11 -4.06 4.35
C GLN A 226 9.11 -5.21 4.30
N ILE A 227 9.09 -6.00 5.37
CA ILE A 227 8.07 -7.01 5.66
C ILE A 227 7.32 -6.55 6.90
N ILE A 228 6.02 -6.35 6.78
CA ILE A 228 5.23 -5.61 7.75
C ILE A 228 4.00 -6.43 8.17
N SER A 229 3.75 -6.47 9.47
CA SER A 229 2.59 -7.12 10.05
C SER A 229 1.31 -6.26 9.94
N PRO A 230 0.12 -6.85 10.14
CA PRO A 230 -1.15 -6.12 10.18
C PRO A 230 -1.24 -4.98 11.21
N SER A 231 -0.37 -4.94 12.23
CA SER A 231 -0.34 -3.84 13.20
C SER A 231 0.47 -2.64 12.71
N GLY A 232 1.16 -2.76 11.57
CA GLY A 232 2.16 -1.79 11.11
C GLY A 232 3.56 -2.01 11.69
N GLN A 233 3.75 -3.04 12.54
CA GLN A 233 5.09 -3.40 13.01
C GLN A 233 5.92 -3.95 11.83
N ILE A 234 7.08 -3.33 11.62
CA ILE A 234 8.11 -3.80 10.68
C ILE A 234 8.76 -5.04 11.29
N LEU A 235 8.55 -6.19 10.66
CA LEU A 235 9.10 -7.49 11.07
C LEU A 235 10.53 -7.69 10.56
N ASN A 236 10.80 -7.19 9.36
CA ASN A 236 12.13 -7.15 8.76
C ASN A 236 12.23 -5.92 7.84
N GLN A 237 13.42 -5.34 7.72
CA GLN A 237 13.70 -4.26 6.77
C GLN A 237 15.15 -4.30 6.31
N THR A 238 15.40 -3.80 5.10
CA THR A 238 16.75 -3.57 4.63
C THR A 238 17.33 -2.26 5.18
N GLU A 239 18.65 -2.13 5.12
CA GLU A 239 19.34 -0.86 5.38
C GLU A 239 19.23 0.09 4.20
N PHE A 240 19.83 1.29 4.31
CA PHE A 240 19.99 2.21 3.20
C PHE A 240 21.47 2.59 3.04
N PRO A 241 22.08 2.42 1.85
CA PRO A 241 21.54 1.72 0.67
C PRO A 241 21.55 0.19 0.87
N ALA A 242 20.67 -0.53 0.15
CA ALA A 242 20.57 -1.99 0.22
C ALA A 242 20.83 -2.70 -1.12
N ILE A 243 21.54 -2.04 -2.04
CA ILE A 243 21.83 -2.58 -3.36
C ILE A 243 22.50 -3.95 -3.26
N GLY A 244 21.93 -4.94 -3.96
CA GLY A 244 22.37 -6.32 -3.99
C GLY A 244 21.99 -7.16 -2.76
N LYS A 245 21.28 -6.60 -1.78
CA LYS A 245 20.84 -7.34 -0.59
C LYS A 245 19.50 -8.05 -0.82
N THR A 246 19.28 -9.10 -0.06
CA THR A 246 18.01 -9.83 -0.02
C THR A 246 17.28 -9.54 1.29
N ILE A 247 15.96 -9.67 1.27
CA ILE A 247 15.13 -9.62 2.47
C ILE A 247 14.23 -10.86 2.49
N ILE A 248 14.21 -11.59 3.59
CA ILE A 248 13.39 -12.80 3.74
C ILE A 248 12.49 -12.63 4.96
N GLY A 249 11.27 -13.13 4.86
CA GLY A 249 10.37 -13.21 6.01
C GLY A 249 9.08 -13.92 5.68
N THR A 250 8.27 -14.14 6.72
CA THR A 250 6.97 -14.80 6.58
C THR A 250 5.88 -13.81 6.92
N ILE A 251 4.87 -13.72 6.06
CA ILE A 251 3.63 -13.02 6.36
C ILE A 251 2.51 -14.03 6.57
N TYR A 252 1.55 -13.66 7.42
CA TYR A 252 0.35 -14.45 7.66
C TYR A 252 -0.83 -13.68 7.10
N LEU A 253 -1.47 -14.23 6.07
CA LEU A 253 -2.58 -13.56 5.41
C LEU A 253 -3.75 -13.40 6.38
N ALA A 254 -4.31 -12.19 6.37
CA ALA A 254 -5.47 -11.86 7.17
C ALA A 254 -6.72 -12.55 6.60
N LYS A 255 -7.76 -12.68 7.43
CA LYS A 255 -9.05 -13.17 6.95
C LYS A 255 -9.75 -12.14 6.05
N HIS A 256 -9.66 -10.87 6.41
CA HIS A 256 -10.17 -9.72 5.66
C HIS A 256 -9.44 -8.47 6.12
N GLY A 257 -9.23 -7.54 5.20
CA GLY A 257 -8.81 -6.18 5.55
C GLY A 257 -10.00 -5.32 5.96
N ARG A 258 -9.72 -4.11 6.45
CA ARG A 258 -10.74 -3.12 6.78
C ARG A 258 -10.32 -1.75 6.29
N VAL A 259 -11.21 -1.08 5.57
CA VAL A 259 -11.01 0.34 5.28
C VAL A 259 -11.33 1.16 6.54
N PRO A 260 -10.44 2.07 6.96
CA PRO A 260 -10.65 2.94 8.11
C PRO A 260 -11.95 3.78 8.02
N PHE A 261 -12.60 4.02 9.17
CA PHE A 261 -13.87 4.76 9.22
C PHE A 261 -13.72 6.25 8.87
N ASP A 262 -12.52 6.82 9.04
CA ASP A 262 -12.21 8.19 8.65
C ASP A 262 -12.30 8.39 7.13
N ASN A 263 -12.33 7.32 6.32
CA ASN A 263 -12.68 7.43 4.91
C ASN A 263 -14.10 8.00 4.69
N ILE A 264 -15.03 7.73 5.61
CA ILE A 264 -16.40 8.26 5.59
C ILE A 264 -16.48 9.54 6.42
N LEU A 265 -15.90 9.54 7.62
CA LEU A 265 -16.02 10.68 8.54
C LEU A 265 -15.20 11.89 8.11
N GLY A 266 -14.05 11.69 7.46
CA GLY A 266 -13.14 12.75 7.03
C GLY A 266 -13.84 13.78 6.15
N PRO A 267 -14.43 13.39 5.00
CA PRO A 267 -15.17 14.31 4.14
C PRO A 267 -16.31 15.03 4.86
N ILE A 268 -17.06 14.33 5.73
CA ILE A 268 -18.16 14.92 6.50
C ILE A 268 -17.63 16.01 7.45
N CYS A 269 -16.57 15.70 8.21
CA CYS A 269 -15.92 16.65 9.12
C CYS A 269 -15.35 17.86 8.37
N SER A 270 -14.74 17.66 7.21
CA SER A 270 -14.26 18.75 6.35
C SER A 270 -15.39 19.65 5.88
N TRP A 271 -16.49 19.08 5.40
CA TRP A 271 -17.68 19.83 4.99
C TRP A 271 -18.28 20.65 6.14
N LEU A 272 -18.46 20.03 7.31
CA LEU A 272 -18.96 20.73 8.50
C LEU A 272 -18.03 21.87 8.92
N SER A 273 -16.71 21.67 8.85
CA SER A 273 -15.72 22.70 9.16
C SER A 273 -15.81 23.87 8.19
N CYS A 274 -15.97 23.60 6.88
CA CYS A 274 -16.19 24.62 5.87
C CYS A 274 -17.49 25.41 6.11
N ILE A 275 -18.60 24.74 6.44
CA ILE A 275 -19.87 25.39 6.74
C ILE A 275 -19.73 26.34 7.93
N VAL A 276 -19.07 25.89 9.01
CA VAL A 276 -18.82 26.73 10.19
C VAL A 276 -17.94 27.93 9.84
N ALA A 277 -16.86 27.72 9.08
CA ALA A 277 -15.97 28.80 8.66
C ALA A 277 -16.72 29.86 7.82
N VAL A 278 -17.51 29.43 6.82
CA VAL A 278 -18.31 30.33 5.99
C VAL A 278 -19.34 31.09 6.83
N PHE A 279 -20.05 30.40 7.73
CA PHE A 279 -21.01 31.03 8.64
C PHE A 279 -20.34 32.12 9.50
N LEU A 280 -19.16 31.86 10.06
CA LEU A 280 -18.44 32.83 10.87
C LEU A 280 -17.98 34.04 10.05
N ILE A 281 -17.51 33.82 8.82
CA ILE A 281 -17.13 34.90 7.89
C ILE A 281 -18.35 35.76 7.55
N LEU A 282 -19.46 35.15 7.14
CA LEU A 282 -20.69 35.88 6.79
C LEU A 282 -21.27 36.65 7.99
N LYS A 283 -21.25 36.05 9.18
CA LYS A 283 -21.66 36.71 10.42
C LYS A 283 -20.79 37.93 10.70
N ASN A 284 -19.47 37.82 10.55
CA ASN A 284 -18.54 38.93 10.76
C ASN A 284 -18.78 40.06 9.75
N LEU A 285 -18.93 39.73 8.47
CA LEU A 285 -19.24 40.72 7.41
C LEU A 285 -20.58 41.43 7.66
N TRP A 286 -21.62 40.69 8.10
CA TRP A 286 -22.92 41.26 8.42
C TRP A 286 -22.90 42.16 9.67
N LEU A 287 -22.13 41.81 10.69
CA LEU A 287 -21.93 42.68 11.85
C LEU A 287 -21.22 43.97 11.42
N ASN A 288 -20.13 43.86 10.65
CA ASN A 288 -19.37 45.02 10.19
C ASN A 288 -20.14 45.93 9.21
N SER A 289 -21.05 45.38 8.40
CA SER A 289 -21.92 46.20 7.54
C SER A 289 -22.99 46.95 8.33
N LYS A 290 -23.45 46.42 9.47
CA LYS A 290 -24.39 47.10 10.38
C LYS A 290 -23.75 48.18 11.26
N PHE A 291 -22.46 48.10 11.54
CA PHE A 291 -21.74 49.10 12.34
C PHE A 291 -21.12 50.25 11.52
N LYS A 292 -21.19 50.22 10.19
CA LYS A 292 -20.96 51.42 9.36
C LYS A 292 -22.20 52.32 9.37
N ILE A 293 -22.35 53.13 10.41
CA ILE A 293 -23.28 54.27 10.41
C ILE A 293 -22.69 55.35 9.48
N PRO A 294 -23.44 55.87 8.49
CA PRO A 294 -22.97 56.97 7.67
C PRO A 294 -23.01 58.28 8.48
N GLY A 295 -21.85 58.87 8.74
CA GLY A 295 -21.72 60.21 9.32
C GLY A 295 -20.91 60.26 10.62
N LEU A 296 -19.59 60.15 10.50
CA LEU A 296 -18.62 60.80 11.39
C LEU A 296 -17.29 60.88 10.62
N HIS A 297 -17.14 62.00 9.91
CA HIS A 297 -15.86 62.58 9.50
C HIS A 297 -15.47 63.64 10.53
#